data_AF-A0A957RVG3-F1
#
_entry.id   AF-A0A957RVG3-F1
#
_cell.length_a   1.000
_cell.length_b   1.000
_cell.length_c   1.000
_cell.angle_alpha   90.00
_cell.angle_beta   90.00
_cell.angle_gamma   90.00
#
_symmetry.space_group_name_H-M   'P 1'
#
loop_
_entity.id
_entity.type
_entity.pdbx_description
1 polymer ?
#
loop_
_entity_poly.entity_id
_entity_poly.type
_entity_poly.pdbx_seq_one_letter_code
_entity_poly.pdbx_strand_id
1 'polypeptide(L)' 'MTTADPRRRLGAAGEELALKKLLDSGLTVIERNWRCREGEVDIVAQEIAPDFVNGGAPGTWLVLVEVRTRRGSTFGTA' A
#
# COMPACT_ATOMS: atom_id res chain seq x y z
N MET A 1 -13.07 19.42 20.52
CA MET A 1 -13.35 18.85 19.19
C MET A 1 -12.23 19.27 18.26
N THR A 2 -11.21 18.42 18.09
CA THR A 2 -10.04 18.73 17.26
C THR A 2 -10.42 18.52 15.80
N THR A 3 -10.55 19.60 15.03
CA THR A 3 -10.85 19.56 13.60
C THR A 3 -9.77 18.74 12.89
N ALA A 4 -10.15 17.61 12.29
CA ALA A 4 -9.19 16.70 11.66
C ALA A 4 -8.39 17.41 10.55
N ASP A 5 -7.06 17.32 10.61
CA ASP A 5 -6.12 17.90 9.64
C ASP A 5 -6.51 17.45 8.21
N PRO A 6 -6.78 18.38 7.28
CA PRO A 6 -7.11 18.07 5.88
C PRO A 6 -6.10 17.14 5.20
N ARG A 7 -4.82 17.18 5.59
CA ARG A 7 -3.79 16.27 5.07
C ARG A 7 -3.99 14.83 5.55
N ARG A 8 -4.42 14.64 6.79
CA ARG A 8 -4.73 13.31 7.33
C ARG A 8 -5.94 12.69 6.63
N ARG A 9 -6.96 13.51 6.34
CA ARG A 9 -8.14 13.06 5.57
C ARG A 9 -7.76 12.66 4.14
N LEU A 10 -6.90 13.44 3.50
CA LEU A 10 -6.40 13.14 2.16
C LEU A 10 -5.58 11.84 2.14
N GLY A 11 -4.68 11.66 3.12
CA GLY A 11 -3.91 10.41 3.26
C GLY A 11 -4.81 9.19 3.41
N ALA A 12 -5.78 9.25 4.33
CA ALA A 12 -6.74 8.17 4.54
C ALA A 12 -7.56 7.84 3.28
N ALA A 13 -7.98 8.86 2.51
CA ALA A 13 -8.69 8.63 1.26
C ALA A 13 -7.81 7.93 0.20
N GLY A 14 -6.51 8.25 0.16
CA GLY A 14 -5.56 7.55 -0.70
C GLY A 14 -5.31 6.11 -0.27
N GLU A 15 -5.22 5.84 1.03
CA GLU A 15 -5.08 4.47 1.55
C GLU A 15 -6.30 3.61 1.20
N GLU A 16 -7.51 4.15 1.32
CA GLU A 16 -8.74 3.44 0.93
C GLU A 16 -8.78 3.15 -0.58
N LEU A 17 -8.34 4.10 -1.41
CA LEU A 17 -8.26 3.89 -2.85
C LEU A 17 -7.22 2.81 -3.21
N ALA A 18 -6.06 2.84 -2.55
CA ALA A 18 -5.02 1.83 -2.72
C ALA A 18 -5.53 0.44 -2.30
N LEU A 19 -6.17 0.35 -1.13
CA LEU A 19 -6.77 -0.88 -0.63
C LEU A 19 -7.74 -1.49 -1.64
N LYS A 20 -8.68 -0.67 -2.14
CA LYS A 20 -9.64 -1.10 -3.16
C LYS A 20 -8.92 -1.62 -4.40
N LYS A 21 -7.90 -0.91 -4.88
CA LYS A 21 -7.15 -1.31 -6.07
C LYS A 21 -6.41 -2.65 -5.89
N LEU A 22 -5.83 -2.88 -4.70
CA LEU A 22 -5.15 -4.13 -4.39
C LEU A 22 -6.13 -5.31 -4.39
N LEU A 23 -7.27 -5.14 -3.70
CA LEU A 23 -8.34 -6.15 -3.66
C LEU A 23 -8.91 -6.44 -5.07
N ASP A 24 -9.20 -5.39 -5.84
CA ASP A 24 -9.69 -5.51 -7.22
C ASP A 24 -8.68 -6.20 -8.14
N SER A 25 -7.39 -6.14 -7.80
CA SER A 25 -6.32 -6.81 -8.55
C SER A 25 -6.07 -8.26 -8.09
N GLY A 26 -6.87 -8.75 -7.14
CA GLY A 26 -6.81 -10.13 -6.65
C GLY A 26 -5.82 -10.36 -5.50
N LEU A 27 -5.23 -9.30 -4.95
CA LEU A 27 -4.32 -9.42 -3.81
C LEU A 27 -5.13 -9.63 -2.52
N THR A 28 -4.58 -10.45 -1.63
CA THR A 28 -5.11 -10.61 -0.27
C THR A 28 -4.44 -9.60 0.64
N VAL A 29 -5.21 -8.69 1.23
CA VAL A 29 -4.68 -7.73 2.21
C VAL A 29 -4.56 -8.44 3.56
N ILE A 30 -3.36 -8.44 4.13
CA ILE A 30 -3.05 -9.04 5.44
C ILE A 30 -3.28 -8.01 6.55
N GLU A 31 -2.68 -6.82 6.41
CA GLU A 31 -2.72 -5.81 7.45
C GLU A 31 -2.64 -4.39 6.85
N ARG A 32 -3.17 -3.42 7.59
CA ARG A 32 -3.14 -1.99 7.27
C ARG A 32 -2.49 -1.24 8.43
N ASN A 33 -1.79 -0.15 8.12
CA ASN A 33 -1.11 0.70 9.10
C ASN A 33 -0.19 -0.13 10.04
N TRP A 34 0.53 -1.10 9.47
CA TRP A 34 1.39 -2.01 10.23
C TRP A 34 2.59 -1.26 10.79
N ARG A 35 2.95 -1.55 12.04
CA ARG A 35 4.02 -0.86 12.77
C ARG A 35 4.80 -1.87 13.60
N CYS A 36 6.12 -1.74 13.60
CA CYS A 36 7.03 -2.44 14.50
C CYS A 36 8.03 -1.45 15.12
N ARG A 37 9.02 -1.96 15.86
CA ARG A 37 10.04 -1.11 16.49
C ARG A 37 10.94 -0.45 15.44
N GLU A 38 11.12 -1.10 14.30
CA GLU A 38 12.04 -0.72 13.23
C GLU A 38 11.40 0.19 12.17
N GLY A 39 10.08 0.25 12.08
CA GLY A 39 9.40 1.06 11.07
C GLY A 39 7.91 0.82 10.94
N GLU A 40 7.36 1.30 9.82
CA GLU A 40 5.95 1.23 9.46
C GLU A 40 5.76 0.89 7.99
N VAL A 41 4.62 0.28 7.66
CA VAL A 41 4.16 0.02 6.29
C VAL A 41 2.66 0.31 6.22
N ASP A 42 2.22 1.07 5.22
CA ASP A 42 0.81 1.46 5.10
C ASP A 42 -0.11 0.26 4.82
N ILE A 43 0.26 -0.63 3.89
CA ILE A 43 -0.51 -1.84 3.60
C ILE A 43 0.44 -3.03 3.36
N VAL A 44 0.14 -4.15 4.02
CA VAL A 44 0.78 -5.45 3.80
C VAL A 44 -0.22 -6.36 3.11
N ALA A 45 0.15 -6.90 1.95
CA ALA A 45 -0.67 -7.79 1.15
C ALA A 45 0.11 -9.03 0.67
N GLN A 46 -0.61 -9.96 0.05
CA GLN A 46 -0.09 -11.22 -0.46
C GLN A 46 -0.63 -11.51 -1.85
N GLU A 47 0.22 -12.09 -2.69
CA GLU A 47 -0.18 -12.63 -3.99
C GLU A 47 0.55 -13.93 -4.33
N ILE A 48 0.01 -14.66 -5.31
CA ILE A 48 0.75 -15.72 -5.99
C ILE A 48 1.27 -15.14 -7.30
N ALA A 49 2.58 -15.12 -7.47
CA ALA A 49 3.25 -14.53 -8.63
C ALA A 49 4.43 -15.39 -9.11
N PRO A 50 4.93 -15.19 -10.33
CA PRO A 50 6.11 -15.89 -10.83
C PRO A 50 7.30 -15.79 -9.86
N ASP A 51 8.19 -16.77 -9.89
CA ASP A 51 9.46 -16.64 -9.19
C ASP A 51 10.35 -15.63 -9.93
N PHE A 52 10.30 -14.38 -9.46
CA PHE A 52 11.10 -13.28 -9.99
C PHE A 52 12.61 -13.42 -9.73
N VAL A 53 13.04 -14.37 -8.90
CA VAL A 53 14.46 -14.56 -8.55
C VAL A 53 15.09 -15.63 -9.43
N ASN A 54 14.48 -16.81 -9.50
CA ASN A 54 15.09 -17.97 -10.16
C ASN A 54 14.30 -18.48 -11.36
N GLY A 55 13.12 -17.92 -11.66
CA GLY A 55 12.26 -18.39 -12.76
C GLY A 55 11.63 -19.76 -12.52
N GLY A 56 11.58 -20.22 -11.27
CA GLY A 56 10.88 -21.44 -10.88
C GLY A 56 9.35 -21.32 -10.92
N ALA A 57 8.67 -22.29 -10.30
CA ALA A 57 7.22 -22.30 -10.20
C ALA A 57 6.71 -21.03 -9.46
N PRO A 58 5.51 -20.52 -9.83
CA PRO A 58 4.88 -19.43 -9.07
C PRO A 58 4.76 -19.77 -7.59
N GLY A 59 4.92 -18.75 -6.75
CA GLY A 59 4.94 -18.89 -5.30
C GLY A 59 4.26 -17.72 -4.62
N THR A 60 4.20 -17.80 -3.30
CA THR A 60 3.67 -16.73 -2.45
C THR A 60 4.65 -15.58 -2.33
N TRP A 61 4.16 -14.37 -2.54
CA TRP A 61 4.88 -13.13 -2.36
C TRP A 61 4.21 -12.23 -1.33
N LEU A 62 5.03 -11.56 -0.51
CA LEU A 62 4.59 -10.47 0.34
C LEU A 62 4.72 -9.16 -0.43
N VAL A 63 3.65 -8.38 -0.46
CA VAL A 63 3.58 -7.09 -1.16
C VAL A 63 3.47 -6.00 -0.11
N LEU A 64 4.54 -5.21 0.03
CA LEU A 64 4.59 -4.05 0.93
C LEU A 64 4.27 -2.79 0.13
N VAL A 65 3.24 -2.06 0.54
CA VAL A 65 2.74 -0.89 -0.19
C VAL A 65 2.83 0.34 0.70
N GLU A 66 3.55 1.34 0.19
CA GLU A 66 3.62 2.70 0.74
C GLU A 66 2.68 3.61 -0.07
N VAL A 67 1.74 4.27 0.59
CA VAL A 67 0.71 5.08 -0.05
C VAL A 67 1.08 6.57 0.01
N ARG A 68 1.37 7.14 -1.15
CA ARG A 68 1.69 8.57 -1.28
C ARG A 68 0.56 9.31 -2.01
N THR A 69 -0.19 10.12 -1.26
CA THR A 69 -1.28 10.93 -1.81
C THR A 69 -0.83 12.37 -2.04
N ARG A 70 -1.01 12.89 -3.25
CA ARG A 70 -0.67 14.28 -3.60
C ARG A 70 -1.88 15.07 -4.13
N ARG A 71 -1.82 16.40 -4.03
CA ARG A 71 -2.74 17.32 -4.72
C ARG A 71 -2.02 17.93 -5.91
N GLY A 72 -2.64 17.91 -7.10
CA GLY A 72 -2.08 18.46 -8.33
C GLY A 72 -1.49 17.41 -9.30
N SER A 73 -1.46 17.76 -10.59
CA SER A 73 -1.01 16.90 -11.69
C SER A 73 0.50 16.92 -11.93
N THR A 74 1.23 17.87 -11.33
CA THR A 74 2.68 17.94 -11.43
C THR A 74 3.32 16.75 -10.72
N PHE A 75 4.10 15.97 -11.47
CA PHE A 75 4.95 14.93 -10.90
C PHE A 75 6.16 15.58 -10.25
N GLY A 76 6.37 15.34 -8.95
CA GLY A 76 7.59 15.76 -8.26
C GLY A 76 8.72 14.80 -8.59
N THR A 77 9.91 15.33 -8.85
CA THR A 77 11.16 14.57 -8.92
C THR A 77 11.54 14.08 -7.52
N ALA A 78 11.96 12.83 -7.44
CA ALA A 78 12.49 12.20 -6.22
C ALA A 78 13.71 12.95 -5.66
#